data_AF-A0A0F9V8X8-F1
#
_entry.id   AF-A0A0F9V8X8-F1
#
_cell.length_a   1.000
_cell.length_b   1.000
_cell.length_c   1.000
_cell.angle_alpha   90.00
_cell.angle_beta   90.00
_cell.angle_gamma   90.00
#
_symmetry.space_group_name_H-M   'P 1'
#
loop_
_entity.id
_entity.type
_entity.pdbx_description
1 polymer ?
#
loop_
_entity_poly.entity_id
_entity_poly.type
_entity_poly.pdbx_seq_one_letter_code
_entity_poly.pdbx_strand_id
1 'polypeptide(L)'
;MAVSAKRTLSDEPNQADVELLEATLRVINRDRFAEEDSIPARWGIPSAVEPKDPSEEIKLLPPEDQEIVAQAMQAYAERNFEKAKEVLKPVMGYEIRAIVGLYTSIIRHLKEEIWFNTSQAIWIKGSDALAPAAASTEVRNDEEVILVHPALSSKGLKAPRYVLYYVLYHERLHKALNTSAFNPHPELFRRLEKLCPKRESAVQWLKKHRFSTIEDKLPCA
;
A
#
# COMPACT_ATOMS: atom_id res chain seq x y z
N MET A 1 -2.20 -37.05 -21.03
CA MET A 1 -2.78 -36.73 -19.71
C MET A 1 -2.19 -35.41 -19.26
N ALA A 2 -2.99 -34.35 -19.19
CA ALA A 2 -2.51 -33.03 -18.76
C ALA A 2 -2.36 -33.04 -17.24
N VAL A 3 -1.13 -32.85 -16.77
CA VAL A 3 -0.84 -32.64 -15.35
C VAL A 3 -1.31 -31.24 -15.00
N SER A 4 -2.50 -31.14 -14.42
CA SER A 4 -3.00 -29.90 -13.82
C SER A 4 -2.11 -29.57 -12.62
N ALA A 5 -1.42 -28.43 -12.66
CA ALA A 5 -0.72 -27.90 -11.51
C ALA A 5 -1.74 -27.68 -10.38
N LYS A 6 -1.63 -28.46 -9.30
CA LYS A 6 -2.38 -28.21 -8.06
C LYS A 6 -1.89 -26.90 -7.47
N ARG A 7 -2.75 -25.88 -7.44
CA ARG A 7 -2.54 -24.66 -6.66
C ARG A 7 -2.75 -25.01 -5.19
N THR A 8 -1.66 -25.23 -4.45
CA THR A 8 -1.68 -25.73 -3.06
C THR A 8 -1.23 -24.70 -2.01
N LEU A 9 -1.48 -23.42 -2.26
CA LEU A 9 -1.40 -22.37 -1.23
C LEU A 9 -2.75 -21.67 -1.20
N SER A 10 -3.56 -22.00 -0.20
CA SER A 10 -4.59 -21.07 0.27
C SER A 10 -3.86 -20.08 1.16
N ASP A 11 -3.70 -18.84 0.67
CA ASP A 11 -3.18 -17.71 1.44
C ASP A 11 -4.27 -17.10 2.37
N GLU A 12 -5.39 -17.81 2.52
CA GLU A 12 -6.49 -17.35 3.37
C GLU A 12 -6.15 -17.59 4.85
N PRO A 13 -6.28 -16.56 5.69
CA PRO A 13 -6.07 -16.67 7.12
C PRO A 13 -7.01 -17.72 7.75
N ASN A 14 -6.51 -18.47 8.73
CA ASN A 14 -7.33 -19.46 9.42
C ASN A 14 -8.16 -18.83 10.55
N GLN A 15 -9.04 -19.62 11.18
CA GLN A 15 -9.87 -19.14 12.29
C GLN A 15 -9.05 -18.57 13.46
N ALA A 16 -7.88 -19.14 13.77
CA ALA A 16 -7.02 -18.62 14.82
C ALA A 16 -6.40 -17.26 14.44
N ASP A 17 -6.12 -17.00 13.16
CA ASP A 17 -5.69 -15.70 12.66
C ASP A 17 -6.82 -14.66 12.79
N VAL A 18 -8.08 -15.04 12.55
CA VAL A 18 -9.26 -14.18 12.76
C VAL A 18 -9.40 -13.83 14.24
N GLU A 19 -9.38 -14.84 15.12
CA GLU A 19 -9.50 -14.65 16.57
C GLU A 19 -8.37 -13.79 17.14
N LEU A 20 -7.13 -13.99 16.65
CA LEU A 20 -5.99 -13.17 17.03
C LEU A 20 -6.16 -11.71 16.61
N LEU A 21 -6.65 -11.46 15.39
CA LEU A 21 -6.89 -10.12 14.88
C LEU A 21 -7.91 -9.38 15.74
N GLU A 22 -9.06 -10.02 16.00
CA GLU A 22 -10.14 -9.48 16.83
C GLU A 22 -9.69 -9.26 18.29
N ALA A 23 -8.97 -10.21 18.87
CA ALA A 23 -8.43 -10.08 20.23
C ALA A 23 -7.44 -8.92 20.32
N THR A 24 -6.56 -8.76 19.31
CA THR A 24 -5.58 -7.66 19.28
C THR A 24 -6.28 -6.31 19.18
N LEU A 25 -7.27 -6.18 18.29
CA LEU A 25 -8.05 -4.94 18.16
C LEU A 25 -8.81 -4.60 19.44
N ARG A 26 -9.43 -5.59 20.10
CA ARG A 26 -10.12 -5.38 21.39
C ARG A 26 -9.20 -4.82 22.46
N VAL A 27 -7.99 -5.37 22.57
CA VAL A 27 -6.97 -4.87 23.51
C VAL A 27 -6.59 -3.42 23.18
N ILE A 28 -6.39 -3.10 21.91
CA ILE A 28 -6.08 -1.73 21.46
C ILE A 28 -7.22 -0.77 21.82
N ASN A 29 -8.46 -1.11 21.49
CA ASN A 29 -9.62 -0.25 21.76
C ASN A 29 -9.80 0.00 23.26
N ARG A 30 -9.68 -1.05 24.08
CA ARG A 30 -9.75 -0.94 25.54
C ARG A 30 -8.63 -0.07 26.12
N ASP A 31 -7.38 -0.34 25.74
CA ASP A 31 -6.22 0.27 26.39
C ASP A 31 -5.90 1.68 25.88
N ARG A 32 -6.33 2.03 24.66
CA ARG A 32 -5.88 3.25 23.95
C ARG A 32 -7.00 4.17 23.48
N PHE A 33 -8.23 3.67 23.33
CA PHE A 33 -9.34 4.40 22.72
C PHE A 33 -10.64 4.33 23.52
N ALA A 34 -10.60 3.86 24.77
CA ALA A 34 -11.74 3.80 25.69
C ALA A 34 -13.02 3.14 25.11
N GLU A 35 -12.86 2.21 24.17
CA GLU A 35 -13.94 1.53 23.45
C GLU A 35 -14.85 2.42 22.57
N GLU A 36 -14.49 3.68 22.32
CA GLU A 36 -15.25 4.58 21.44
C GLU A 36 -15.12 4.19 19.96
N ASP A 37 -16.24 4.25 19.22
CA ASP A 37 -16.33 4.09 17.76
C ASP A 37 -15.53 2.89 17.20
N SER A 38 -15.76 1.71 17.79
CA SER A 38 -15.09 0.47 17.42
C SER A 38 -15.52 -0.02 16.03
N ILE A 39 -14.68 0.25 15.03
CA ILE A 39 -14.77 -0.37 13.70
C ILE A 39 -14.14 -1.78 13.72
N PRO A 40 -14.75 -2.79 13.08
CA PRO A 40 -14.18 -4.13 13.03
C PRO A 40 -12.91 -4.18 12.19
N ALA A 41 -12.02 -5.13 12.48
CA ALA A 41 -10.90 -5.49 11.61
C ALA A 41 -11.18 -6.82 10.92
N ARG A 42 -10.86 -6.90 9.62
CA ARG A 42 -11.01 -8.10 8.82
C ARG A 42 -9.75 -8.32 7.99
N TRP A 43 -9.46 -9.58 7.70
CA TRP A 43 -8.46 -9.91 6.70
C TRP A 43 -8.98 -9.59 5.31
N GLY A 44 -8.20 -8.84 4.55
CA GLY A 44 -8.58 -8.40 3.21
C GLY A 44 -7.48 -7.55 2.60
N ILE A 45 -7.44 -7.46 1.28
CA ILE A 45 -6.42 -6.68 0.59
C ILE A 45 -6.76 -5.19 0.75
N PRO A 46 -5.91 -4.40 1.44
CA PRO A 46 -6.10 -2.96 1.59
C PRO A 46 -5.98 -2.24 0.24
N SER A 47 -6.80 -1.23 0.01
CA SER A 47 -6.83 -0.44 -1.23
C SER A 47 -5.90 0.79 -1.19
N ALA A 48 -5.37 1.15 -0.03
CA ALA A 48 -4.39 2.22 0.10
C ALA A 48 -3.04 1.80 -0.52
N VAL A 49 -2.53 2.61 -1.45
CA VAL A 49 -1.15 2.49 -1.96
C VAL A 49 -0.44 3.80 -1.62
N GLU A 50 0.58 3.75 -0.76
CA GLU A 50 1.36 4.95 -0.44
C GLU A 50 2.42 5.20 -1.54
N PRO A 51 2.43 6.38 -2.17
CA PRO A 51 3.44 6.73 -3.18
C PRO A 51 4.81 6.95 -2.52
N LYS A 52 5.86 6.35 -3.08
CA LYS A 52 7.27 6.73 -2.83
C LYS A 52 7.64 7.91 -3.73
N ASP A 53 8.57 8.75 -3.29
CA ASP A 53 9.07 9.86 -4.10
C ASP A 53 9.67 9.34 -5.42
N PRO A 54 9.10 9.71 -6.59
CA PRO A 54 9.58 9.28 -7.89
C PRO A 54 11.08 9.54 -8.12
N SER A 55 11.65 10.56 -7.47
CA SER A 55 13.01 11.03 -7.73
C SER A 55 14.11 10.05 -7.33
N GLU A 56 13.90 9.23 -6.30
CA GLU A 56 14.95 8.31 -5.82
C GLU A 56 15.03 7.02 -6.63
N GLU A 57 13.91 6.53 -7.15
CA GLU A 57 13.91 5.32 -8.00
C GLU A 57 14.44 5.61 -9.40
N ILE A 58 14.18 6.81 -9.93
CA ILE A 58 14.68 7.23 -11.26
C ILE A 58 16.22 7.29 -11.26
N LYS A 59 16.86 7.70 -10.15
CA LYS A 59 18.33 7.76 -10.03
C LYS A 59 19.03 6.40 -10.20
N LEU A 60 18.30 5.28 -10.10
CA LEU A 60 18.83 3.94 -10.30
C LEU A 60 19.00 3.57 -11.79
N LEU A 61 18.41 4.35 -12.69
CA LEU A 61 18.52 4.16 -14.13
C LEU A 61 19.88 4.66 -14.65
N PRO A 62 20.35 4.14 -15.79
CA PRO A 62 21.39 4.79 -16.57
C PRO A 62 21.03 6.26 -16.87
N PRO A 63 22.00 7.20 -16.90
CA PRO A 63 21.73 8.62 -17.15
C PRO A 63 20.91 8.89 -18.42
N GLU A 64 21.15 8.13 -19.48
CA GLU A 64 20.41 8.19 -20.73
C GLU A 64 18.91 7.86 -20.56
N ASP A 65 18.58 6.89 -19.70
CA ASP A 65 17.21 6.48 -19.40
C ASP A 65 16.53 7.44 -18.41
N GLN A 66 17.30 8.04 -17.50
CA GLN A 66 16.81 9.13 -16.64
C GLN A 66 16.34 10.32 -17.49
N GLU A 67 17.10 10.67 -18.53
CA GLU A 67 16.76 11.75 -19.46
C GLU A 67 15.47 11.42 -20.24
N ILE A 68 15.29 10.17 -20.66
CA ILE A 68 14.06 9.71 -21.32
C ILE A 68 12.84 9.89 -20.38
N VAL A 69 12.96 9.49 -19.10
CA VAL A 69 11.88 9.68 -18.13
C VAL A 69 11.57 11.16 -17.91
N ALA A 70 12.59 12.02 -17.80
CA ALA A 70 12.41 13.45 -17.64
C ALA A 70 11.70 14.08 -18.87
N GLN A 71 12.07 13.69 -20.09
CA GLN A 71 11.42 14.14 -21.32
C GLN A 71 9.96 13.68 -21.40
N ALA A 72 9.64 12.45 -20.97
CA ALA A 72 8.28 11.96 -20.90
C ALA A 72 7.45 12.72 -19.85
N MET A 73 8.03 13.03 -18.68
CA MET A 73 7.38 13.85 -17.64
C MET A 73 7.10 15.27 -18.14
N GLN A 74 8.03 15.87 -18.87
CA GLN A 74 7.85 17.19 -19.48
C GLN A 74 6.72 17.19 -20.51
N ALA A 75 6.71 16.21 -21.44
CA ALA A 75 5.63 16.07 -22.41
C ALA A 75 4.26 15.83 -21.74
N TYR A 76 4.23 15.08 -20.63
CA TYR A 76 3.03 14.88 -19.84
C TYR A 76 2.54 16.18 -19.17
N ALA A 77 3.45 16.97 -18.59
CA ALA A 77 3.14 18.26 -17.99
C ALA A 77 2.57 19.26 -19.03
N GLU A 78 3.06 19.20 -20.26
CA GLU A 78 2.56 19.95 -21.42
C GLU A 78 1.23 19.40 -21.99
N ARG A 79 0.66 18.35 -21.38
CA ARG A 79 -0.55 17.63 -21.83
C ARG A 79 -0.41 17.00 -23.22
N ASN A 80 0.82 16.78 -23.68
CA ASN A 80 1.09 16.08 -24.92
C ASN A 80 1.24 14.57 -24.63
N PHE A 81 0.11 13.93 -24.33
CA PHE A 81 0.07 12.55 -23.85
C PHE A 81 0.58 11.52 -24.88
N GLU A 82 0.35 11.76 -26.17
CA GLU A 82 0.87 10.88 -27.23
C GLU A 82 2.40 10.93 -27.29
N LYS A 83 2.97 12.15 -27.26
CA LYS A 83 4.43 12.31 -27.19
C LYS A 83 5.00 11.70 -25.91
N ALA A 84 4.33 11.90 -24.77
CA ALA A 84 4.75 11.31 -23.50
C ALA A 84 4.77 9.79 -23.57
N LYS A 85 3.78 9.16 -24.22
CA LYS A 85 3.72 7.71 -24.43
C LYS A 85 4.88 7.21 -25.29
N GLU A 86 5.11 7.85 -26.44
CA GLU A 86 6.17 7.45 -27.38
C GLU A 86 7.56 7.58 -26.75
N VAL A 87 7.82 8.69 -26.05
CA VAL A 87 9.10 8.91 -25.35
C VAL A 87 9.31 7.88 -24.25
N LEU A 88 8.28 7.45 -23.55
CA LEU A 88 8.41 6.51 -22.43
C LEU A 88 8.63 5.05 -22.87
N LYS A 89 8.27 4.66 -24.10
CA LYS A 89 8.37 3.27 -24.60
C LYS A 89 9.73 2.58 -24.37
N PRO A 90 10.89 3.21 -24.62
CA PRO A 90 12.19 2.54 -24.51
C PRO A 90 12.50 2.07 -23.07
N VAL A 91 11.96 2.78 -22.07
CA VAL A 91 12.22 2.51 -20.64
C VAL A 91 11.11 1.71 -19.97
N MET A 92 10.07 1.29 -20.72
CA MET A 92 8.96 0.47 -20.19
C MET A 92 9.39 -0.94 -19.75
N GLY A 93 10.59 -1.38 -20.13
CA GLY A 93 11.16 -2.65 -19.67
C GLY A 93 11.68 -2.61 -18.24
N TYR A 94 11.84 -1.42 -17.65
CA TYR A 94 12.25 -1.27 -16.25
C TYR A 94 11.06 -1.44 -15.31
N GLU A 95 11.21 -2.28 -14.29
CA GLU A 95 10.24 -2.45 -13.21
C GLU A 95 10.30 -1.30 -12.19
N ILE A 96 10.29 -0.05 -12.66
CA ILE A 96 10.38 1.16 -11.84
C ILE A 96 8.99 1.80 -11.70
N ARG A 97 8.59 2.10 -10.46
CA ARG A 97 7.22 2.55 -10.12
C ARG A 97 6.85 3.86 -10.81
N ALA A 98 7.80 4.79 -10.85
CA ALA A 98 7.60 6.10 -11.47
C ALA A 98 7.26 5.98 -12.96
N ILE A 99 7.95 5.07 -13.68
CA ILE A 99 7.73 4.80 -15.11
C ILE A 99 6.33 4.19 -15.32
N VAL A 100 6.01 3.15 -14.56
CA VAL A 100 4.71 2.46 -14.66
C VAL A 100 3.55 3.41 -14.32
N GLY A 101 3.69 4.23 -13.27
CA GLY A 101 2.68 5.21 -12.86
C GLY A 101 2.48 6.32 -13.88
N LEU A 102 3.56 6.82 -14.49
CA LEU A 102 3.49 7.80 -15.56
C LEU A 102 2.80 7.23 -16.80
N TYR A 103 3.18 6.02 -17.24
CA TYR A 103 2.54 5.33 -18.37
C TYR A 103 1.05 5.11 -18.13
N THR A 104 0.69 4.66 -16.94
CA THR A 104 -0.71 4.44 -16.52
C THR A 104 -1.53 5.73 -16.59
N SER A 105 -0.94 6.85 -16.15
CA SER A 105 -1.59 8.16 -16.22
C SER A 105 -1.77 8.65 -17.66
N ILE A 106 -0.78 8.40 -18.51
CA ILE A 106 -0.82 8.71 -19.94
C ILE A 106 -1.96 7.96 -20.64
N ILE A 107 -2.02 6.63 -20.53
CA ILE A 107 -3.05 5.82 -21.20
C ILE A 107 -4.47 6.13 -20.69
N ARG A 108 -4.60 6.55 -19.42
CA ARG A 108 -5.87 7.05 -18.86
C ARG A 108 -6.32 8.33 -19.56
N HIS A 109 -5.41 9.28 -19.77
CA HIS A 109 -5.72 10.54 -20.45
C HIS A 109 -6.03 10.32 -21.94
N LEU A 110 -5.38 9.35 -22.57
CA LEU A 110 -5.64 8.93 -23.95
C LEU A 110 -6.92 8.09 -24.11
N LYS A 111 -7.53 7.65 -23.00
CA LYS A 111 -8.75 6.80 -22.99
C LYS A 111 -8.59 5.52 -23.81
N GLU A 112 -7.39 4.94 -23.82
CA GLU A 112 -7.14 3.72 -24.58
C GLU A 112 -7.97 2.55 -24.05
N GLU A 113 -8.42 1.66 -24.94
CA GLU A 113 -9.25 0.52 -24.58
C GLU A 113 -8.52 -0.44 -23.60
N ILE A 114 -7.19 -0.51 -23.73
CA ILE A 114 -6.31 -1.19 -22.78
C ILE A 114 -6.50 -0.61 -21.36
N TRP A 115 -6.75 0.68 -21.15
CA TRP A 115 -6.96 1.24 -19.81
C TRP A 115 -8.18 0.63 -19.09
N PHE A 116 -9.29 0.42 -19.79
CA PHE A 116 -10.49 -0.21 -19.18
C PHE A 116 -10.22 -1.63 -18.71
N ASN A 117 -9.36 -2.37 -19.43
CA ASN A 117 -8.97 -3.73 -19.07
C ASN A 117 -7.80 -3.76 -18.07
N THR A 118 -6.90 -2.77 -18.12
CA THR A 118 -5.65 -2.74 -17.32
C THR A 118 -5.84 -2.02 -15.98
N SER A 119 -6.83 -1.14 -15.82
CA SER A 119 -7.24 -0.67 -14.48
C SER A 119 -7.85 -1.80 -13.64
N GLN A 120 -8.26 -2.90 -14.26
CA GLN A 120 -8.65 -4.12 -13.55
C GLN A 120 -7.47 -5.10 -13.36
N ALA A 121 -6.43 -5.03 -14.21
CA ALA A 121 -5.28 -5.93 -14.20
C ALA A 121 -4.02 -5.41 -13.47
N ILE A 122 -3.78 -4.09 -13.40
CA ILE A 122 -2.71 -3.46 -12.59
C ILE A 122 -3.02 -3.61 -11.09
N TRP A 123 -4.29 -3.78 -10.74
CA TRP A 123 -4.74 -4.19 -9.42
C TRP A 123 -4.71 -5.71 -9.32
N ILE A 124 -3.53 -6.32 -9.39
CA ILE A 124 -3.38 -7.73 -9.00
C ILE A 124 -3.72 -7.79 -7.51
N LYS A 125 -4.89 -8.36 -7.20
CA LYS A 125 -5.21 -8.89 -5.87
C LYS A 125 -4.25 -10.06 -5.61
N GLY A 126 -3.13 -9.79 -4.95
CA GLY A 126 -2.15 -10.81 -4.62
C GLY A 126 -0.86 -10.24 -4.03
N SER A 127 0.01 -11.14 -3.56
CA SER A 127 1.34 -10.88 -3.00
C SER A 127 2.31 -10.11 -3.92
N ASP A 128 1.92 -9.87 -5.18
CA ASP A 128 2.74 -9.25 -6.22
C ASP A 128 2.47 -7.73 -6.34
N ALA A 129 1.68 -7.14 -5.43
CA ALA A 129 1.49 -5.69 -5.34
C ALA A 129 2.79 -4.95 -4.97
N LEU A 130 3.09 -3.83 -5.62
CA LEU A 130 4.42 -3.18 -5.61
C LEU A 130 4.83 -2.46 -4.29
N ALA A 131 3.96 -2.47 -3.27
CA ALA A 131 4.21 -2.15 -1.86
C ALA A 131 2.82 -2.11 -1.20
N PRO A 132 2.25 -3.26 -0.82
CA PRO A 132 0.91 -3.28 -0.27
C PRO A 132 0.89 -2.48 1.03
N ALA A 133 -0.18 -1.71 1.27
CA ALA A 133 -0.43 -1.24 2.61
C ALA A 133 -0.64 -2.45 3.53
N ALA A 134 -0.09 -2.37 4.73
CA ALA A 134 -0.26 -3.41 5.73
C ALA A 134 -1.72 -3.49 6.22
N ALA A 135 -2.39 -2.33 6.28
CA ALA A 135 -3.82 -2.20 6.47
C ALA A 135 -4.34 -0.88 5.89
N SER A 136 -5.67 -0.75 5.82
CA SER A 136 -6.35 0.52 5.60
C SER A 136 -7.76 0.50 6.19
N THR A 137 -8.21 1.63 6.68
CA THR A 137 -9.61 1.87 7.03
C THR A 137 -10.42 2.17 5.76
N GLU A 138 -11.49 1.41 5.52
CA GLU A 138 -12.30 1.48 4.31
C GLU A 138 -13.79 1.36 4.60
N VAL A 139 -14.63 1.85 3.68
CA VAL A 139 -16.06 1.55 3.68
C VAL A 139 -16.34 0.43 2.68
N ARG A 140 -16.91 -0.68 3.15
CA ARG A 140 -17.31 -1.85 2.35
C ARG A 140 -18.76 -2.19 2.67
N ASN A 141 -19.63 -2.21 1.66
CA ASN A 141 -21.07 -2.48 1.83
C ASN A 141 -21.71 -1.58 2.92
N ASP A 142 -21.39 -0.29 2.88
CA ASP A 142 -21.83 0.72 3.87
C ASP A 142 -21.36 0.49 5.31
N GLU A 143 -20.46 -0.48 5.56
CA GLU A 143 -19.78 -0.70 6.83
C GLU A 143 -18.33 -0.20 6.77
N GLU A 144 -17.91 0.57 7.76
CA GLU A 144 -16.50 0.92 7.93
C GLU A 144 -15.73 -0.24 8.57
N VAL A 145 -14.59 -0.61 7.98
CA VAL A 145 -13.80 -1.77 8.36
C VAL A 145 -12.31 -1.46 8.20
N ILE A 146 -11.50 -1.96 9.14
CA ILE A 146 -10.05 -2.01 8.97
C ILE A 146 -9.72 -3.29 8.18
N LEU A 147 -9.23 -3.15 6.95
CA LEU A 147 -8.70 -4.29 6.19
C LEU A 147 -7.23 -4.49 6.54
N VAL A 148 -6.85 -5.70 6.92
CA VAL A 148 -5.46 -6.09 7.18
C VAL A 148 -4.99 -7.08 6.13
N HIS A 149 -3.81 -6.82 5.56
CA HIS A 149 -3.29 -7.61 4.44
C HIS A 149 -3.07 -9.09 4.82
N PRO A 150 -3.66 -10.07 4.09
CA PRO A 150 -3.58 -11.50 4.44
C PRO A 150 -2.16 -12.06 4.55
N ALA A 151 -1.21 -11.48 3.82
CA ALA A 151 0.20 -11.86 3.92
C ALA A 151 0.80 -11.67 5.34
N LEU A 152 0.18 -10.91 6.24
CA LEU A 152 0.62 -10.81 7.63
C LEU A 152 0.19 -12.00 8.50
N SER A 153 -0.74 -12.83 8.01
CA SER A 153 -1.27 -13.99 8.75
C SER A 153 -0.24 -15.10 8.99
N SER A 154 -0.62 -16.10 9.78
CA SER A 154 0.17 -17.31 10.01
C SER A 154 0.45 -18.13 8.74
N LYS A 155 -0.35 -17.93 7.68
CA LYS A 155 -0.21 -18.61 6.38
C LYS A 155 0.69 -17.88 5.40
N GLY A 156 0.85 -16.57 5.56
CA GLY A 156 1.77 -15.76 4.78
C GLY A 156 3.16 -15.64 5.45
N LEU A 157 3.56 -14.40 5.72
CA LEU A 157 4.86 -14.02 6.27
C LEU A 157 4.96 -14.22 7.79
N LYS A 158 3.88 -14.68 8.45
CA LYS A 158 3.85 -14.94 9.89
C LYS A 158 4.27 -13.71 10.70
N ALA A 159 3.55 -12.61 10.49
CA ALA A 159 3.90 -11.35 11.13
C ALA A 159 3.91 -11.51 12.66
N PRO A 160 4.97 -11.04 13.36
CA PRO A 160 4.98 -11.02 14.81
C PRO A 160 3.79 -10.25 15.37
N ARG A 161 3.32 -10.63 16.57
CA ARG A 161 2.18 -9.96 17.22
C ARG A 161 2.32 -8.44 17.35
N TYR A 162 3.55 -7.94 17.56
CA TYR A 162 3.80 -6.51 17.65
C TYR A 162 3.59 -5.77 16.32
N VAL A 163 3.72 -6.45 15.18
CA VAL A 163 3.44 -5.89 13.85
C VAL A 163 1.93 -5.75 13.67
N LEU A 164 1.15 -6.79 13.98
CA LEU A 164 -0.31 -6.73 13.93
C LEU A 164 -0.86 -5.65 14.88
N TYR A 165 -0.31 -5.56 16.09
CA TYR A 165 -0.68 -4.50 17.03
C TYR A 165 -0.41 -3.11 16.44
N TYR A 166 0.78 -2.89 15.88
CA TYR A 166 1.16 -1.62 15.28
C TYR A 166 0.23 -1.20 14.14
N VAL A 167 -0.04 -2.11 13.22
CA VAL A 167 -0.88 -1.86 12.04
C VAL A 167 -2.32 -1.51 12.45
N LEU A 168 -2.90 -2.26 13.39
CA LEU A 168 -4.24 -1.96 13.90
C LEU A 168 -4.29 -0.65 14.70
N TYR A 169 -3.27 -0.37 15.49
CA TYR A 169 -3.16 0.88 16.24
C TYR A 169 -3.08 2.10 15.30
N HIS A 170 -2.31 1.98 14.22
CA HIS A 170 -2.17 2.99 13.17
C HIS A 170 -3.50 3.33 12.52
N GLU A 171 -4.26 2.32 12.08
CA GLU A 171 -5.58 2.52 11.47
C GLU A 171 -6.60 3.07 12.47
N ARG A 172 -6.52 2.64 13.74
CA ARG A 172 -7.37 3.23 14.78
C ARG A 172 -7.06 4.71 15.03
N LEU A 173 -5.81 5.14 14.93
CA LEU A 173 -5.47 6.57 14.99
C LEU A 173 -6.08 7.35 13.82
N HIS A 174 -6.11 6.78 12.61
CA HIS A 174 -6.75 7.42 11.46
C HIS A 174 -8.23 7.68 11.72
N LYS A 175 -8.93 6.68 12.24
CA LYS A 175 -10.34 6.78 12.63
C LYS A 175 -10.56 7.76 13.78
N ALA A 176 -9.81 7.62 14.88
CA ALA A 176 -9.99 8.44 16.08
C ALA A 176 -9.71 9.94 15.85
N LEU A 177 -8.76 10.26 14.96
CA LEU A 177 -8.43 11.63 14.61
C LEU A 177 -9.17 12.15 13.36
N ASN A 178 -10.02 11.31 12.76
CA ASN A 178 -10.75 11.59 11.52
C ASN A 178 -9.84 12.20 10.43
N THR A 179 -8.68 11.59 10.22
CA THR A 179 -7.69 12.08 9.24
C THR A 179 -8.19 11.87 7.81
N SER A 180 -7.71 12.69 6.87
CA SER A 180 -8.12 12.60 5.46
C SER A 180 -6.98 12.15 4.57
N ALA A 181 -7.30 11.69 3.35
CA ALA A 181 -6.29 11.36 2.34
C ALA A 181 -5.36 12.54 1.97
N PHE A 182 -5.81 13.79 2.14
CA PHE A 182 -5.02 14.99 1.84
C PHE A 182 -4.03 15.35 2.95
N ASN A 183 -4.30 14.90 4.19
CA ASN A 183 -3.40 15.04 5.33
C ASN A 183 -3.54 13.79 6.22
N PRO A 184 -2.98 12.64 5.81
CA PRO A 184 -3.23 11.37 6.48
C PRO A 184 -2.55 11.31 7.84
N HIS A 185 -1.40 11.98 7.99
CA HIS A 185 -0.58 11.91 9.21
C HIS A 185 -0.25 13.32 9.73
N PRO A 186 -1.25 14.06 10.27
CA PRO A 186 -1.03 15.36 10.91
C PRO A 186 -0.12 15.24 12.14
N GLU A 187 0.36 16.36 12.68
CA GLU A 187 1.35 16.33 13.76
C GLU A 187 0.88 15.54 14.99
N LEU A 188 -0.38 15.71 15.40
CA LEU A 188 -0.97 14.96 16.51
C LEU A 188 -0.96 13.44 16.24
N PHE A 189 -1.28 13.02 15.01
CA PHE A 189 -1.19 11.62 14.60
C PHE A 189 0.22 11.10 14.80
N ARG A 190 1.24 11.81 14.30
CA ARG A 190 2.65 11.39 14.39
C ARG A 190 3.13 11.31 15.84
N ARG A 191 2.67 12.23 16.70
CA ARG A 191 3.01 12.22 18.13
C ARG A 191 2.39 11.01 18.84
N LEU A 192 1.13 10.70 18.56
CA LEU A 192 0.44 9.56 19.16
C LEU A 192 0.96 8.23 18.61
N GLU A 193 1.25 8.14 17.32
CA GLU A 193 1.80 6.94 16.70
C GLU A 193 3.14 6.51 17.31
N LYS A 194 3.98 7.47 17.71
CA LYS A 194 5.23 7.22 18.45
C LYS A 194 5.04 6.55 19.80
N LEU A 195 3.84 6.62 20.39
CA LEU A 195 3.51 5.97 21.66
C LEU A 195 3.17 4.48 21.50
N CYS A 196 3.12 3.98 20.26
CA CYS A 196 2.86 2.56 20.00
C CYS A 196 4.00 1.70 20.57
N PRO A 197 3.70 0.66 21.38
CA PRO A 197 4.71 -0.28 21.85
C PRO A 197 5.42 -0.97 20.67
N LYS A 198 6.75 -1.09 20.76
CA LYS A 198 7.60 -1.75 19.74
C LYS A 198 7.44 -1.20 18.32
N ARG A 199 7.02 0.06 18.19
CA ARG A 199 6.84 0.78 16.91
C ARG A 199 8.03 0.62 15.98
N GLU A 200 9.24 0.93 16.43
CA GLU A 200 10.45 0.85 15.60
C GLU A 200 10.69 -0.56 15.05
N SER A 201 10.53 -1.59 15.88
CA SER A 201 10.66 -2.99 15.44
C SER A 201 9.57 -3.37 14.44
N ALA A 202 8.33 -2.89 14.63
CA ALA A 202 7.23 -3.11 13.71
C ALA A 202 7.50 -2.46 12.34
N VAL A 203 7.90 -1.19 12.33
CA VAL A 203 8.23 -0.42 11.11
C VAL A 203 9.40 -1.07 10.37
N GLN A 204 10.47 -1.46 11.07
CA GLN A 204 11.60 -2.16 10.45
C GLN A 204 11.19 -3.51 9.84
N TRP A 205 10.33 -4.26 10.53
CA TRP A 205 9.81 -5.52 10.00
C TRP A 205 8.97 -5.30 8.75
N LEU A 206 8.08 -4.30 8.74
CA LEU A 206 7.24 -3.95 7.59
C LEU A 206 8.09 -3.51 6.40
N LYS A 207 9.08 -2.64 6.61
CA LYS A 207 10.06 -2.21 5.59
C LYS A 207 10.82 -3.39 4.99
N LYS A 208 11.31 -4.31 5.83
CA LYS A 208 12.01 -5.53 5.39
C LYS A 208 11.13 -6.39 4.46
N HIS A 209 9.82 -6.43 4.71
CA HIS A 209 8.85 -7.19 3.92
C HIS A 209 8.10 -6.34 2.89
N ARG A 210 8.61 -5.14 2.60
CA ARG A 210 8.14 -4.25 1.53
C ARG A 210 6.71 -3.72 1.69
N PHE A 211 6.18 -3.68 2.92
CA PHE A 211 4.96 -2.93 3.23
C PHE A 211 5.27 -1.44 3.38
N SER A 212 4.31 -0.57 3.06
CA SER A 212 4.46 0.88 3.22
C SER A 212 4.42 1.32 4.69
N THR A 213 5.13 2.41 5.02
CA THR A 213 5.16 2.99 6.38
C THR A 213 5.16 4.53 6.38
N ILE A 214 4.74 5.17 7.49
CA ILE A 214 4.69 6.65 7.63
C ILE A 214 6.01 7.34 7.28
N GLU A 215 7.14 6.69 7.56
CA GLU A 215 8.48 7.27 7.39
C GLU A 215 8.89 7.45 5.93
N ASP A 216 8.14 6.88 4.99
CA ASP A 216 8.40 7.01 3.56
C ASP A 216 8.00 8.39 2.99
N LYS A 217 7.56 9.33 3.86
CA LYS A 217 7.05 10.68 3.50
C LYS A 217 7.86 11.88 4.06
N LEU A 218 9.06 11.68 4.60
CA LEU A 218 9.92 12.80 4.97
C LEU A 218 11.16 12.82 4.08
N PRO A 219 11.41 13.89 3.31
CA PRO A 219 12.80 14.24 3.04
C PRO A 219 13.46 14.54 4.40
N CYS A 220 14.60 13.91 4.67
CA CYS A 220 15.52 14.50 5.63
C CYS A 220 15.81 15.93 5.17
N ALA A 221 15.65 16.87 6.10
CA ALA A 221 16.18 18.22 5.97
C ALA A 221 17.71 18.18 5.81
#